data_AF-A0A350NNW8-F1
#
_entry.id   AF-A0A350NNW8-F1
#
_cell.length_a   1.000
_cell.length_b   1.000
_cell.length_c   1.000
_cell.angle_alpha   90.00
_cell.angle_beta   90.00
_cell.angle_gamma   90.00
#
_symmetry.space_group_name_H-M   'P 1'
#
loop_
_entity.id
_entity.type
_entity.pdbx_description
1 polymer ?
#
loop_
_entity_poly.entity_id
_entity_poly.type
_entity_poly.pdbx_seq_one_letter_code
_entity_poly.pdbx_strand_id
1 'polypeptide(L)'
;PLSDNNKIDKNFGTRHRAALGLSEVSDALVIVVSEETGRVSLAKGGELQRIQSSAELVEKLGGIIDKGDPGDPHKVQAPLAWPKWWR
;
A
#
# COMPACT_ATOMS: atom_id res chain seq x y z
N PRO A 1 -3.03 11.72 -8.92
CA PRO A 1 -4.12 12.63 -8.47
C PRO A 1 -3.95 12.93 -6.97
N LEU A 2 -4.42 14.07 -6.46
CA LEU A 2 -4.51 14.33 -5.01
C LEU A 2 -5.98 14.20 -4.62
N SER A 3 -6.27 13.57 -3.49
CA SER A 3 -7.64 13.51 -2.96
C SER A 3 -8.06 14.87 -2.41
N ASP A 4 -9.30 15.27 -2.71
CA ASP A 4 -9.99 16.44 -2.16
C ASP A 4 -10.78 16.11 -0.88
N ASN A 5 -10.62 14.90 -0.35
CA ASN A 5 -11.35 14.43 0.82
C ASN A 5 -10.91 15.16 2.10
N ASN A 6 -11.67 16.18 2.50
CA ASN A 6 -11.42 16.98 3.70
C ASN A 6 -11.60 16.21 5.03
N LYS A 7 -12.00 14.94 5.01
CA LYS A 7 -12.09 14.10 6.22
C LYS A 7 -10.74 13.48 6.62
N ILE A 8 -9.71 13.61 5.78
CA ILE A 8 -8.36 13.13 6.10
C ILE A 8 -7.76 13.93 7.27
N ASP A 9 -7.05 13.24 8.18
CA ASP A 9 -6.34 13.90 9.29
C ASP A 9 -5.36 14.96 8.75
N LYS A 10 -5.40 16.17 9.33
CA LYS A 10 -4.58 17.33 8.92
C LYS A 10 -3.08 17.06 9.02
N ASN A 11 -2.68 16.07 9.82
CA ASN A 11 -1.29 15.63 9.95
C ASN A 11 -0.76 14.88 8.71
N PHE A 12 -1.63 14.60 7.73
CA PHE A 12 -1.22 13.92 6.50
C PHE A 12 -0.80 14.92 5.41
N GLY A 13 0.48 14.84 5.03
CA GLY A 13 1.06 15.63 3.95
C GLY A 13 0.63 15.19 2.53
N THR A 14 1.22 15.82 1.51
CA THR A 14 0.88 15.63 0.10
C THR A 14 1.01 14.19 -0.39
N ARG A 15 2.01 13.42 0.07
CA ARG A 15 2.17 12.01 -0.29
C ARG A 15 0.97 11.16 0.11
N HIS A 16 0.43 11.39 1.30
CA HIS A 16 -0.75 10.68 1.79
C HIS A 16 -1.99 11.04 0.96
N ARG A 17 -2.18 12.33 0.66
CA ARG A 17 -3.26 12.78 -0.23
C ARG A 17 -3.13 12.22 -1.65
N ALA A 18 -1.91 12.07 -2.16
CA ALA A 18 -1.66 11.48 -3.47
C ALA A 18 -2.01 9.99 -3.49
N ALA A 19 -1.60 9.25 -2.45
CA ALA A 19 -1.94 7.85 -2.29
C ALA A 19 -3.44 7.64 -2.15
N LEU A 20 -4.11 8.48 -1.34
CA LEU A 20 -5.56 8.46 -1.20
C LEU A 20 -6.24 8.69 -2.55
N GLY A 21 -5.86 9.76 -3.25
CA GLY A 21 -6.44 10.11 -4.55
C GLY A 21 -6.22 9.04 -5.62
N LEU A 22 -5.08 8.36 -5.61
CA LEU A 22 -4.86 7.23 -6.52
C LEU A 22 -5.76 6.04 -6.17
N SER A 23 -5.90 5.73 -4.89
CA SER A 23 -6.74 4.62 -4.41
C SER A 23 -8.24 4.86 -4.56
N GLU A 24 -8.68 6.11 -4.75
CA GLU A 24 -10.10 6.46 -5.00
C GLU A 24 -10.51 6.14 -6.45
N VAL A 25 -9.57 6.19 -7.39
CA VAL A 25 -9.84 6.02 -8.84
C VAL A 25 -9.25 4.73 -9.42
N SER A 26 -8.71 3.87 -8.57
CA SER A 26 -8.13 2.58 -8.97
C SER A 26 -8.29 1.54 -7.87
N ASP A 27 -8.05 0.28 -8.21
CA ASP A 27 -7.95 -0.84 -7.26
C ASP A 27 -6.58 -0.93 -6.57
N ALA A 28 -5.70 0.06 -6.79
CA ALA A 28 -4.35 0.06 -6.27
C ALA A 28 -4.31 0.07 -4.73
N LEU A 29 -3.42 -0.75 -4.18
CA LEU A 29 -2.93 -0.64 -2.82
C LEU A 29 -1.67 0.22 -2.81
N VAL A 30 -1.70 1.34 -2.09
CA VAL A 30 -0.57 2.28 -2.04
C VAL A 30 0.02 2.31 -0.64
N ILE A 31 1.33 2.09 -0.52
CA ILE A 31 2.07 2.23 0.73
C ILE A 31 2.74 3.60 0.77
N VAL A 32 2.57 4.33 1.87
CA VAL A 32 3.20 5.64 2.09
C VAL A 32 4.01 5.62 3.37
N VAL A 33 5.23 6.16 3.29
CA VAL A 33 6.07 6.44 4.46
C VAL A 33 6.07 7.96 4.70
N SER A 34 5.73 8.38 5.91
CA SER A 34 5.81 9.77 6.34
C SER A 34 7.28 10.20 6.46
N GLU A 35 7.67 11.26 5.75
CA GLU A 35 9.01 11.85 5.87
C GLU A 35 9.27 12.44 7.26
N GLU A 36 8.26 13.04 7.86
CA GLU A 36 8.37 13.72 9.15
C GLU A 36 8.43 12.74 10.32
N THR A 37 7.75 11.59 10.21
CA THR A 37 7.55 10.69 11.37
C THR A 37 8.05 9.26 11.14
N GLY A 38 8.43 8.91 9.91
CA GLY A 38 8.77 7.54 9.51
C GLY A 38 7.61 6.55 9.56
N ARG A 39 6.40 6.99 9.95
CA ARG A 39 5.23 6.10 10.07
C ARG A 39 4.75 5.64 8.71
N VAL A 40 4.33 4.38 8.65
CA VAL A 40 3.78 3.75 7.44
C VAL A 40 2.26 3.87 7.45
N SER A 41 1.68 4.16 6.28
CA SER A 41 0.24 4.12 6.05
C SER A 41 -0.08 3.35 4.76
N LEU A 42 -1.26 2.75 4.70
CA LEU A 42 -1.80 2.10 3.51
C LEU A 42 -3.02 2.88 3.01
N ALA A 43 -3.09 3.13 1.69
CA ALA A 43 -4.27 3.64 1.03
C ALA A 43 -4.88 2.58 0.11
N LYS A 44 -6.19 2.33 0.22
CA LYS A 44 -6.93 1.41 -0.64
C LYS A 44 -8.40 1.81 -0.70
N GLY A 45 -9.00 1.88 -1.89
CA GLY A 45 -10.43 2.13 -2.06
C GLY A 45 -10.92 3.44 -1.44
N GLY A 46 -10.07 4.48 -1.42
CA GLY A 46 -10.40 5.76 -0.78
C GLY A 46 -10.33 5.77 0.75
N GLU A 47 -9.74 4.75 1.37
CA GLU A 47 -9.46 4.73 2.80
C GLU A 47 -7.95 4.77 3.06
N LEU A 48 -7.54 5.51 4.10
CA LEU A 48 -6.15 5.61 4.56
C LEU A 48 -6.04 5.07 5.99
N GLN A 49 -5.26 4.00 6.17
CA GLN A 49 -5.02 3.37 7.45
C GLN A 49 -3.56 3.54 7.89
N ARG A 50 -3.31 4.00 9.13
CA ARG A 50 -1.96 3.98 9.73
C ARG A 50 -1.60 2.57 10.17
N ILE A 51 -0.36 2.18 9.92
CA ILE A 51 0.20 0.90 10.34
C ILE A 51 1.10 1.13 11.56
N GLN A 52 0.81 0.41 12.64
CA GLN A 52 1.49 0.57 13.93
C GLN A 52 2.75 -0.29 14.04
N SER A 53 2.86 -1.36 13.26
CA SER A 53 4.02 -2.28 13.32
C SER A 53 4.32 -2.94 11.98
N SER A 54 5.55 -3.43 11.83
CA SER A 54 5.94 -4.24 10.67
C SER A 54 5.14 -5.55 10.58
N ALA A 55 4.80 -6.15 11.72
CA ALA A 55 3.96 -7.35 11.77
C ALA A 55 2.57 -7.09 11.19
N GLU A 56 1.94 -5.98 11.58
CA GLU A 56 0.63 -5.56 11.03
C GLU A 56 0.72 -5.29 9.52
N LEU A 57 1.82 -4.67 9.05
CA LEU A 57 2.03 -4.45 7.61
C LEU A 57 2.06 -5.77 6.85
N VAL A 58 2.84 -6.73 7.34
CA VAL A 58 2.99 -8.05 6.70
C VAL A 58 1.66 -8.81 6.70
N GLU A 59 0.92 -8.77 7.80
CA GLU A 59 -0.41 -9.38 7.89
C GLU A 59 -1.38 -8.79 6.86
N LYS A 60 -1.43 -7.45 6.78
CA LYS A 60 -2.29 -6.74 5.82
C LYS A 60 -1.93 -7.03 4.37
N LEU A 61 -0.63 -7.11 4.06
CA LEU A 61 -0.15 -7.42 2.71
C LEU A 61 -0.37 -8.89 2.35
N GLY A 62 -0.10 -9.82 3.27
CA GLY A 62 -0.32 -11.24 3.07
C GLY A 62 -1.78 -11.55 2.74
N GLY A 63 -2.72 -10.95 3.47
CA GLY A 63 -4.15 -11.11 3.20
C GLY A 63 -4.61 -10.57 1.83
N ILE A 64 -3.83 -9.69 1.19
CA ILE A 64 -4.13 -9.13 -0.14
C ILE A 64 -3.43 -9.94 -1.24
N ILE A 65 -2.17 -10.34 -1.02
CA ILE A 65 -1.37 -11.08 -2.01
C ILE A 65 -1.82 -12.55 -2.11
N ASP A 66 -2.16 -13.19 -0.99
CA ASP A 66 -2.57 -14.60 -0.97
C ASP A 66 -3.98 -14.81 -1.52
N LYS A 67 -4.81 -13.75 -1.52
CA LYS A 67 -6.13 -13.73 -2.17
C LYS A 67 -6.06 -13.38 -3.66
N GLY A 68 -4.91 -13.54 -4.30
CA GLY A 68 -4.80 -13.46 -5.75
C GLY A 68 -5.84 -14.37 -6.40
N ASP A 69 -6.59 -13.82 -7.37
CA ASP A 69 -7.56 -14.55 -8.16
C ASP A 69 -6.95 -15.89 -8.60
N PRO A 70 -7.60 -17.05 -8.35
CA PRO A 70 -7.11 -18.33 -8.84
C PRO A 70 -6.89 -18.35 -10.37
N GLY A 71 -7.44 -17.38 -11.11
CA GLY A 71 -7.24 -17.17 -12.54
C GLY A 71 -6.25 -16.06 -12.95
N ASP A 72 -5.53 -15.39 -12.04
CA ASP A 72 -4.63 -14.28 -12.40
C ASP A 72 -3.45 -14.74 -13.29
N PRO A 73 -3.38 -14.33 -14.57
CA PRO A 73 -2.27 -14.68 -15.47
C PRO A 73 -0.96 -13.96 -15.11
N HIS A 74 -1.01 -12.95 -14.23
CA HIS A 74 0.12 -12.17 -13.75
C HIS A 74 0.56 -12.55 -12.35
N LYS A 75 0.05 -13.67 -11.79
CA LYS A 75 0.53 -14.19 -10.52
C LYS A 75 2.03 -14.39 -10.64
N VAL A 76 2.80 -13.46 -10.05
CA VAL A 76 4.25 -13.48 -10.08
C VAL A 76 4.63 -14.80 -9.43
N GLN A 77 5.06 -15.79 -10.22
CA GLN A 77 5.72 -16.95 -9.66
C GLN A 77 6.94 -16.36 -8.97
N ALA A 78 6.88 -16.25 -7.64
CA ALA A 78 8.04 -15.91 -6.85
C ALA A 78 9.16 -16.86 -7.34
N PRO A 79 10.27 -16.34 -7.90
CA PRO A 79 11.28 -17.22 -8.43
C PRO A 79 11.74 -18.10 -7.28
N LEU A 80 11.65 -19.43 -7.46
CA LEU A 80 12.04 -20.42 -6.45
C LEU A 80 13.51 -20.26 -5.97
N ALA A 81 14.28 -19.39 -6.62
CA ALA A 81 15.47 -18.76 -6.09
C ALA A 81 15.68 -17.39 -6.75
N TRP A 82 15.91 -16.35 -5.96
CA TRP A 82 16.48 -15.11 -6.51
C TRP A 82 17.85 -15.41 -7.14
N PRO A 83 18.16 -14.84 -8.31
CA PRO A 83 19.47 -15.00 -8.90
C PRO A 83 20.58 -14.53 -7.95
N LYS A 84 21.69 -15.29 -7.89
CA LYS A 84 22.82 -15.00 -6.99
C LYS A 84 23.51 -13.64 -7.24
N TRP A 85 23.17 -12.94 -8.31
CA TRP A 85 23.69 -11.61 -8.64
C TRP A 85 22.90 -10.45 -7.99
N TRP A 86 21.74 -10.72 -7.36
CA TRP A 86 20.99 -9.73 -6.56
C TRP A 86 21.45 -9.69 -5.09
N ARG A 87 22.48 -10.45 -4.72
CA ARG A 87 23.16 -10.38 -3.43
C ARG A 87 24.47 -9.62 -3.54
#